data_AF-A0A0D3CGG7-F1
#
_entry.id   AF-A0A0D3CGG7-F1
#
_cell.length_a   1.000
_cell.length_b   1.000
_cell.length_c   1.000
_cell.angle_alpha   90.00
_cell.angle_beta   90.00
_cell.angle_gamma   90.00
#
_symmetry.space_group_name_H-M   'P 1'
#
loop_
_entity.id
_entity.type
_entity.pdbx_description
1 polymer ?
#
loop_
_entity_poly.entity_id
_entity_poly.type
_entity_poly.pdbx_seq_one_letter_code
_entity_poly.pdbx_strand_id
1 'polypeptide(L)'
;MSPSRQTSNGSRCSCVIDGITGDDSGESFVLTCNHCNGSNSIKPDLSSSCSPSRSKSDDSEKLRRIIVASIKAFSIGTGIKGGLAIFSIFARLARRRSSSQSRRTGDFSNSEAIAMGIKETLRYGLFLGTFAGTFVSVDEAISSLAGDQRTAKWRALFAGLVAGPSMLLTGPNTQHTSLAVYILMRAAVLASRCGIKSKRFGSICKPLTWKHGDLFLMCLSSSQILSSYILKQDSLPSSYKSFLNKQGGKDLSIIQGVKDIASAKPFTNLRAIEKYYKSVGVDIKLDPNMKVPCSIIHGKESCTKHALTFFLQAYKRALPVYVPVYLIPALIVHRQDLLKKQYSILGKGLLGTARSSLFLSTYCTSSWAWTCLLFRIFETCSIPIVAIATFPTGLALAIEKKSRRIEISLYCLARAIESFFTCMTDAGYIRPPKILRRADVVVFSVSTAIIMHCYAQEREVFRSKYLNVLDWVCGVPPPREKT
;
A
#
# COMPACT_ATOMS: atom_id res chain seq x y z
N MET A 1 -31.17 25.23 -63.03
CA MET A 1 -32.00 24.58 -62.00
C MET A 1 -31.08 23.70 -61.15
N SER A 2 -31.29 23.77 -59.84
CA SER A 2 -30.38 23.36 -58.75
C SER A 2 -29.72 21.98 -58.86
N PRO A 3 -28.53 21.79 -58.25
CA PRO A 3 -27.84 20.51 -58.20
C PRO A 3 -28.27 19.68 -56.98
N SER A 4 -27.99 18.39 -57.08
CA SER A 4 -28.14 17.34 -56.09
C SER A 4 -26.90 17.19 -55.20
N ARG A 5 -27.08 16.90 -53.89
CA ARG A 5 -26.46 15.76 -53.14
C ARG A 5 -26.54 15.87 -51.59
N GLN A 6 -26.96 14.74 -51.00
CA GLN A 6 -26.42 14.03 -49.82
C GLN A 6 -26.66 14.47 -48.36
N THR A 7 -27.19 13.49 -47.61
CA THR A 7 -26.77 12.92 -46.30
C THR A 7 -27.18 13.52 -44.93
N SER A 8 -27.80 12.62 -44.14
CA SER A 8 -27.44 12.20 -42.75
C SER A 8 -28.04 12.87 -41.50
N ASN A 9 -28.48 11.96 -40.62
CA ASN A 9 -28.40 11.93 -39.16
C ASN A 9 -28.94 13.09 -38.30
N GLY A 10 -29.92 12.71 -37.47
CA GLY A 10 -30.41 13.50 -36.34
C GLY A 10 -29.30 13.92 -35.39
N SER A 11 -29.22 15.22 -35.18
CA SER A 11 -28.29 15.90 -34.30
C SER A 11 -28.97 16.40 -33.03
N ARG A 12 -28.29 16.11 -31.92
CA ARG A 12 -28.48 16.64 -30.57
C ARG A 12 -28.57 18.17 -30.56
N CYS A 13 -29.48 18.74 -29.77
CA CYS A 13 -29.42 20.16 -29.41
C CYS A 13 -28.19 20.42 -28.54
N SER A 14 -27.30 21.28 -29.03
CA SER A 14 -26.17 21.86 -28.30
C SER A 14 -26.58 23.23 -27.76
N CYS A 15 -26.52 23.44 -26.45
CA CYS A 15 -26.61 24.77 -25.87
C CYS A 15 -25.19 25.35 -25.79
N VAL A 16 -24.91 26.38 -26.58
CA VAL A 16 -23.68 27.20 -26.49
C VAL A 16 -23.95 28.34 -25.51
N ILE A 17 -23.04 28.52 -24.55
CA ILE A 17 -23.00 29.67 -23.65
C ILE A 17 -21.98 30.64 -24.25
N ASP A 18 -22.41 31.84 -24.61
CA ASP A 18 -21.51 32.92 -25.01
C ASP A 18 -21.79 34.19 -24.21
N GLY A 19 -20.71 34.82 -23.73
CA GLY A 19 -20.62 36.26 -23.46
C GLY A 19 -21.05 36.76 -22.08
N ILE A 20 -20.06 37.07 -21.23
CA ILE A 20 -20.21 37.94 -20.05
C ILE A 20 -19.92 39.39 -20.47
N THR A 21 -20.84 40.31 -20.18
CA THR A 21 -20.56 41.73 -19.88
C THR A 21 -21.57 42.19 -18.83
N GLY A 22 -21.08 42.70 -17.70
CA GLY A 22 -21.90 43.04 -16.54
C GLY A 22 -22.63 44.37 -16.67
N ASP A 23 -23.69 44.52 -15.89
CA ASP A 23 -23.86 45.65 -14.97
C ASP A 23 -24.91 45.29 -13.90
N ASP A 24 -24.87 46.01 -12.78
CA ASP A 24 -25.69 45.87 -11.58
C ASP A 24 -27.22 45.91 -11.83
N SER A 25 -27.95 44.95 -11.26
CA SER A 25 -29.25 45.11 -10.56
C SER A 25 -29.97 43.76 -10.44
N GLY A 26 -30.53 43.49 -9.26
CA GLY A 26 -31.17 42.22 -8.95
C GLY A 26 -32.51 42.05 -9.65
N GLU A 27 -32.66 41.01 -10.46
CA GLU A 27 -33.94 40.44 -10.88
C GLU A 27 -33.79 38.95 -11.25
N SER A 28 -34.79 38.16 -10.88
CA SER A 28 -34.88 36.73 -11.18
C SER A 28 -35.31 36.50 -12.64
N PHE A 29 -34.43 35.93 -13.47
CA PHE A 29 -34.76 35.63 -14.87
C PHE A 29 -35.43 34.26 -15.03
N VAL A 30 -36.62 34.27 -15.64
CA VAL A 30 -37.36 33.11 -16.15
C VAL A 30 -36.81 32.76 -17.54
N LEU A 31 -36.35 31.52 -17.73
CA LEU A 31 -35.98 31.01 -19.06
C LEU A 31 -37.23 30.51 -19.80
N THR A 32 -37.69 31.24 -20.81
CA THR A 32 -38.76 30.82 -21.72
C THR A 32 -38.15 30.25 -23.01
N CYS A 33 -38.41 28.98 -23.30
CA CYS A 33 -38.05 28.37 -24.58
C CYS A 33 -39.14 28.66 -25.62
N ASN A 34 -38.80 29.37 -26.70
CA ASN A 34 -39.74 29.84 -27.73
C ASN A 34 -40.19 28.75 -28.73
N HIS A 35 -40.14 27.46 -28.38
CA HIS A 35 -40.40 26.37 -29.33
C HIS A 35 -41.54 25.40 -29.00
N CYS A 36 -42.33 25.66 -27.95
CA CYS A 36 -43.54 24.89 -27.64
C CYS A 36 -44.74 25.83 -27.46
N ASN A 37 -45.40 26.16 -28.57
CA ASN A 37 -46.70 26.82 -28.55
C ASN A 37 -47.78 25.73 -28.47
N GLY A 38 -48.38 25.51 -27.29
CA GLY A 38 -49.38 24.47 -27.09
C GLY A 38 -50.02 24.54 -25.71
N SER A 39 -51.20 25.15 -25.67
CA SER A 39 -52.12 25.35 -24.55
C SER A 39 -52.36 24.08 -23.71
N ASN A 40 -52.33 24.19 -22.38
CA ASN A 40 -53.33 23.57 -21.51
C ASN A 40 -53.29 24.14 -20.08
N SER A 41 -54.46 24.60 -19.66
CA SER A 41 -54.81 25.25 -18.41
C SER A 41 -54.61 24.31 -17.21
N ILE A 42 -53.94 24.78 -16.16
CA ILE A 42 -53.80 24.06 -14.88
C ILE A 42 -54.98 24.43 -13.97
N LYS A 43 -55.82 23.45 -13.63
CA LYS A 43 -56.69 23.51 -12.44
C LYS A 43 -55.93 22.96 -11.21
N PRO A 44 -56.15 23.49 -10.00
CA PRO A 44 -55.53 22.97 -8.80
C PRO A 44 -56.45 21.91 -8.16
N ASP A 45 -56.20 20.62 -8.40
CA ASP A 45 -56.86 19.57 -7.64
C ASP A 45 -56.04 19.20 -6.40
N LEU A 46 -56.57 19.69 -5.29
CA LEU A 46 -56.34 19.26 -3.93
C LEU A 46 -56.82 17.80 -3.81
N SER A 47 -55.92 16.83 -3.87
CA SER A 47 -56.22 15.47 -3.40
C SER A 47 -55.04 14.90 -2.63
N SER A 48 -55.16 14.97 -1.31
CA SER A 48 -54.42 14.20 -0.34
C SER A 48 -54.68 12.71 -0.56
N SER A 49 -53.75 12.04 -1.24
CA SER A 49 -53.67 10.58 -1.28
C SER A 49 -52.35 10.18 -0.63
N CYS A 50 -52.42 9.83 0.67
CA CYS A 50 -51.36 9.10 1.36
C CYS A 50 -51.23 7.73 0.70
N SER A 51 -50.34 7.63 -0.29
CA SER A 51 -50.00 6.36 -0.92
C SER A 51 -48.87 5.67 -0.14
N PRO A 52 -49.07 4.45 0.39
CA PRO A 52 -48.02 3.64 1.02
C PRO A 52 -47.04 3.03 -0.01
N SER A 53 -47.08 3.47 -1.27
CA SER A 53 -46.26 2.94 -2.37
C SER A 53 -44.89 3.60 -2.50
N ARG A 54 -44.69 4.80 -1.92
CA ARG A 54 -43.41 5.54 -2.02
C ARG A 54 -42.28 4.93 -1.17
N SER A 55 -42.61 4.21 -0.09
CA SER A 55 -41.62 3.53 0.76
C SER A 55 -41.10 2.23 0.14
N LYS A 56 -41.98 1.41 -0.46
CA LYS A 56 -41.59 0.11 -1.04
C LYS A 56 -40.63 0.24 -2.22
N SER A 57 -40.76 1.28 -3.05
CA SER A 57 -39.83 1.52 -4.17
C SER A 57 -38.46 1.96 -3.68
N ASP A 58 -38.42 2.84 -2.67
CA ASP A 58 -37.18 3.37 -2.10
C ASP A 58 -36.40 2.28 -1.34
N ASP A 59 -37.09 1.42 -0.60
CA ASP A 59 -36.48 0.28 0.10
C ASP A 59 -35.93 -0.77 -0.88
N SER A 60 -36.62 -1.01 -2.00
CA SER A 60 -36.15 -1.90 -3.06
C SER A 60 -34.88 -1.36 -3.75
N GLU A 61 -34.81 -0.04 -3.99
CA GLU A 61 -33.61 0.59 -4.54
C GLU A 61 -32.42 0.55 -3.58
N LYS A 62 -32.63 0.79 -2.29
CA LYS A 62 -31.60 0.69 -1.24
C LYS A 62 -31.06 -0.74 -1.14
N LEU A 63 -31.95 -1.73 -1.11
CA LEU A 63 -31.58 -3.15 -1.08
C LEU A 63 -30.78 -3.53 -2.33
N ARG A 64 -31.18 -3.06 -3.50
CA ARG A 64 -30.44 -3.25 -4.76
C ARG A 64 -29.04 -2.66 -4.68
N ARG A 65 -28.85 -1.45 -4.12
CA ARG A 65 -27.52 -0.83 -3.96
C ARG A 65 -26.63 -1.66 -3.05
N ILE A 66 -27.15 -2.15 -1.92
CA ILE A 66 -26.41 -3.02 -0.98
C ILE A 66 -25.95 -4.32 -1.67
N ILE A 67 -26.85 -4.98 -2.40
CA ILE A 67 -26.55 -6.22 -3.12
C ILE A 67 -25.50 -5.97 -4.20
N VAL A 68 -25.67 -4.91 -5.01
CA VAL A 68 -24.73 -4.56 -6.08
C VAL A 68 -23.34 -4.24 -5.53
N ALA A 69 -23.24 -3.45 -4.45
CA ALA A 69 -21.97 -3.13 -3.81
C ALA A 69 -21.26 -4.40 -3.30
N SER A 70 -22.02 -5.31 -2.68
CA SER A 70 -21.51 -6.58 -2.18
C SER A 70 -20.97 -7.48 -3.30
N ILE A 71 -21.73 -7.63 -4.40
CA ILE A 71 -21.31 -8.44 -5.56
C ILE A 71 -20.06 -7.86 -6.24
N LYS A 72 -20.02 -6.53 -6.41
CA LYS A 72 -18.87 -5.83 -6.98
C LYS A 72 -17.60 -6.03 -6.15
N ALA A 73 -17.70 -5.82 -4.84
CA ALA A 73 -16.57 -6.01 -3.94
C ALA A 73 -16.13 -7.49 -3.84
N PHE A 74 -17.09 -8.42 -3.83
CA PHE A 74 -16.81 -9.86 -3.89
C PHE A 74 -16.01 -10.22 -5.15
N SER A 75 -16.41 -9.70 -6.31
CA SER A 75 -15.73 -9.93 -7.59
C SER A 75 -14.29 -9.39 -7.60
N ILE A 76 -14.06 -8.23 -6.96
CA ILE A 76 -12.69 -7.70 -6.77
C ILE A 76 -11.88 -8.63 -5.87
N GLY A 77 -12.46 -9.09 -4.75
CA GLY A 77 -11.78 -9.95 -3.79
C GLY A 77 -11.37 -11.29 -4.39
N THR A 78 -12.29 -11.95 -5.09
CA THR A 78 -12.00 -13.20 -5.80
C THR A 78 -11.02 -12.99 -6.94
N GLY A 79 -11.11 -11.88 -7.68
CA GLY A 79 -10.17 -11.54 -8.76
C GLY A 79 -8.73 -11.38 -8.27
N ILE A 80 -8.51 -10.62 -7.20
CA ILE A 80 -7.16 -10.36 -6.65
C ILE A 80 -6.54 -11.67 -6.12
N LYS A 81 -7.27 -12.40 -5.27
CA LYS A 81 -6.73 -13.60 -4.62
C LYS A 81 -6.65 -14.78 -5.59
N GLY A 82 -7.64 -14.93 -6.46
CA GLY A 82 -7.67 -15.93 -7.53
C GLY A 82 -6.53 -15.72 -8.53
N GLY A 83 -6.27 -14.47 -8.94
CA GLY A 83 -5.12 -14.14 -9.80
C GLY A 83 -3.78 -14.56 -9.19
N LEU A 84 -3.58 -14.34 -7.88
CA LEU A 84 -2.38 -14.79 -7.16
C LEU A 84 -2.28 -16.32 -7.08
N ALA A 85 -3.41 -17.01 -6.82
CA ALA A 85 -3.44 -18.46 -6.76
C ALA A 85 -3.07 -19.07 -8.13
N ILE A 86 -3.68 -18.57 -9.21
CA ILE A 86 -3.39 -18.97 -10.59
C ILE A 86 -1.92 -18.71 -10.94
N PHE A 87 -1.39 -17.52 -10.63
CA PHE A 87 0.01 -17.20 -10.86
C PHE A 87 0.96 -18.14 -10.11
N SER A 88 0.62 -18.50 -8.86
CA SER A 88 1.43 -19.42 -8.05
C SER A 88 1.49 -20.85 -8.65
N ILE A 89 0.40 -21.27 -9.31
CA ILE A 89 0.30 -22.57 -9.98
C ILE A 89 1.10 -22.53 -11.28
N PHE A 90 0.93 -21.47 -12.10
CA PHE A 90 1.72 -21.28 -13.32
C PHE A 90 3.22 -21.19 -13.03
N ALA A 91 3.63 -20.47 -11.99
CA ALA A 91 5.04 -20.38 -11.60
C ALA A 91 5.60 -21.72 -11.09
N ARG A 92 4.76 -22.60 -10.51
CA ARG A 92 5.15 -23.98 -10.16
C ARG A 92 5.28 -24.86 -11.40
N LEU A 93 4.33 -24.79 -12.34
CA LEU A 93 4.41 -25.51 -13.61
C LEU A 93 5.61 -25.09 -14.46
N ALA A 94 5.88 -23.79 -14.56
CA ALA A 94 7.02 -23.25 -15.30
C ALA A 94 8.36 -23.71 -14.70
N ARG A 95 8.47 -23.74 -13.36
CA ARG A 95 9.65 -24.28 -12.66
C ARG A 95 9.84 -25.78 -12.87
N ARG A 96 8.75 -26.56 -12.94
CA ARG A 96 8.80 -28.00 -13.28
C ARG A 96 9.29 -28.24 -14.72
N ARG A 97 8.93 -27.39 -15.69
CA ARG A 97 9.49 -27.48 -17.06
C ARG A 97 10.97 -27.13 -17.16
N SER A 98 11.46 -26.24 -16.28
CA SER A 98 12.87 -25.80 -16.28
C SER A 98 13.81 -26.71 -15.46
N SER A 99 13.28 -27.60 -14.62
CA SER A 99 14.08 -28.47 -13.76
C SER A 99 13.65 -29.92 -13.95
N SER A 100 14.23 -30.59 -14.94
CA SER A 100 14.15 -32.04 -15.13
C SER A 100 15.00 -32.83 -14.13
N GLN A 101 15.67 -32.17 -13.18
CA GLN A 101 16.72 -32.78 -12.35
C GLN A 101 16.65 -32.33 -10.88
N SER A 102 15.50 -32.49 -10.23
CA SER A 102 15.45 -32.69 -8.77
C SER A 102 14.09 -33.24 -8.35
N ARG A 103 13.93 -34.56 -8.50
CA ARG A 103 12.93 -35.31 -7.74
C ARG A 103 13.51 -35.55 -6.34
N ARG A 104 12.96 -34.86 -5.34
CA ARG A 104 12.64 -35.37 -3.99
C ARG A 104 12.37 -34.22 -3.04
N THR A 105 11.10 -34.01 -2.72
CA THR A 105 10.51 -33.94 -1.36
C THR A 105 9.24 -33.07 -1.36
N GLY A 106 8.11 -33.68 -0.97
CA GLY A 106 6.85 -33.00 -0.65
C GLY A 106 5.87 -32.86 -1.81
N ASP A 107 5.30 -33.97 -2.29
CA ASP A 107 4.15 -33.96 -3.20
C ASP A 107 2.90 -33.53 -2.40
N PHE A 108 2.69 -32.22 -2.24
CA PHE A 108 1.34 -31.73 -1.97
C PHE A 108 0.49 -32.09 -3.20
N SER A 109 -0.55 -32.90 -3.02
CA SER A 109 -1.44 -33.28 -4.11
C SER A 109 -1.93 -32.00 -4.80
N ASN A 110 -1.73 -31.89 -6.12
CA ASN A 110 -2.09 -30.67 -6.85
C ASN A 110 -3.58 -30.31 -6.62
N SER A 111 -4.43 -31.32 -6.36
CA SER A 111 -5.84 -31.16 -6.00
C SER A 111 -6.05 -30.42 -4.68
N GLU A 112 -5.30 -30.75 -3.62
CA GLU A 112 -5.38 -30.10 -2.31
C GLU A 112 -4.88 -28.65 -2.38
N ALA A 113 -3.80 -28.40 -3.15
CA ALA A 113 -3.30 -27.04 -3.35
C ALA A 113 -4.30 -26.15 -4.12
N ILE A 114 -5.02 -26.73 -5.09
CA ILE A 114 -6.09 -26.05 -5.83
C ILE A 114 -7.28 -25.81 -4.91
N ALA A 115 -7.72 -26.81 -4.14
CA ALA A 115 -8.83 -26.68 -3.20
C ALA A 115 -8.57 -25.62 -2.12
N MET A 116 -7.36 -25.60 -1.55
CA MET A 116 -6.94 -24.55 -0.62
C MET A 116 -6.92 -23.17 -1.27
N GLY A 117 -6.41 -23.05 -2.51
CA GLY A 117 -6.42 -21.80 -3.26
C GLY A 117 -7.84 -21.26 -3.53
N ILE A 118 -8.77 -22.15 -3.88
CA ILE A 118 -10.19 -21.80 -4.08
C ILE A 118 -10.82 -21.37 -2.76
N LYS A 119 -10.60 -22.12 -1.69
CA LYS A 119 -11.13 -21.81 -0.35
C LYS A 119 -10.63 -20.46 0.16
N GLU A 120 -9.34 -20.16 -0.02
CA GLU A 120 -8.80 -18.83 0.29
C GLU A 120 -9.42 -17.74 -0.59
N THR A 121 -9.56 -17.99 -1.89
CA THR A 121 -10.15 -17.02 -2.83
C THR A 121 -11.58 -16.67 -2.44
N LEU A 122 -12.39 -17.66 -2.08
CA LEU A 122 -13.77 -17.46 -1.62
C LEU A 122 -13.83 -16.70 -0.29
N ARG A 123 -12.96 -17.04 0.69
CA ARG A 123 -12.90 -16.31 1.97
C ARG A 123 -12.57 -14.83 1.78
N TYR A 124 -11.61 -14.52 0.90
CA TYR A 124 -11.26 -13.13 0.58
C TYR A 124 -12.36 -12.41 -0.20
N GLY A 125 -13.04 -13.10 -1.11
CA GLY A 125 -14.24 -12.60 -1.78
C GLY A 125 -15.33 -12.24 -0.78
N LEU A 126 -15.66 -13.18 0.12
CA LEU A 126 -16.67 -13.00 1.16
C LEU A 126 -16.31 -11.84 2.09
N PHE A 127 -15.06 -11.75 2.53
CA PHE A 127 -14.55 -10.63 3.32
C PHE A 127 -14.84 -9.27 2.66
N LEU A 128 -14.42 -9.06 1.40
CA LEU A 128 -14.64 -7.78 0.73
C LEU A 128 -16.10 -7.53 0.39
N GLY A 129 -16.85 -8.57 0.01
CA GLY A 129 -18.29 -8.49 -0.25
C GLY A 129 -19.07 -8.03 0.98
N THR A 130 -18.84 -8.68 2.12
CA THR A 130 -19.47 -8.31 3.40
C THR A 130 -19.00 -6.92 3.85
N PHE A 131 -17.72 -6.59 3.70
CA PHE A 131 -17.22 -5.24 4.03
C PHE A 131 -18.00 -4.14 3.29
N ALA A 132 -18.12 -4.24 1.96
CA ALA A 132 -18.83 -3.24 1.16
C ALA A 132 -20.34 -3.24 1.44
N GLY A 133 -20.96 -4.42 1.58
CA GLY A 133 -22.37 -4.54 1.92
C GLY A 133 -22.71 -3.93 3.28
N THR A 134 -21.92 -4.23 4.32
CA THR A 134 -22.08 -3.64 5.65
C THR A 134 -21.85 -2.14 5.64
N PHE A 135 -20.83 -1.66 4.91
CA PHE A 135 -20.60 -0.22 4.78
C PHE A 135 -21.79 0.51 4.16
N VAL A 136 -22.27 0.06 2.99
CA VAL A 136 -23.39 0.71 2.28
C VAL A 136 -24.68 0.59 3.07
N SER A 137 -24.97 -0.56 3.69
CA SER A 137 -26.18 -0.75 4.49
C SER A 137 -26.20 0.15 5.73
N VAL A 138 -25.08 0.29 6.45
CA VAL A 138 -25.00 1.16 7.62
C VAL A 138 -25.04 2.64 7.22
N ASP A 139 -24.37 3.03 6.13
CA ASP A 139 -24.41 4.42 5.63
C ASP A 139 -25.84 4.83 5.24
N GLU A 140 -26.56 3.98 4.51
CA GLU A 140 -27.93 4.20 4.06
C GLU A 140 -28.94 4.17 5.23
N ALA A 141 -28.76 3.25 6.20
CA ALA A 141 -29.58 3.20 7.40
C ALA A 141 -29.42 4.47 8.25
N ILE A 142 -28.20 4.98 8.42
CA ILE A 142 -27.96 6.22 9.16
C ILE A 142 -28.51 7.43 8.40
N SER A 143 -28.33 7.46 7.08
CA SER A 143 -28.84 8.55 6.23
C SER A 143 -30.38 8.63 6.28
N SER A 144 -31.06 7.48 6.21
CA SER A 144 -32.53 7.41 6.25
C SER A 144 -33.11 7.70 7.63
N LEU A 145 -32.45 7.29 8.72
CA LEU A 145 -32.95 7.50 10.09
C LEU A 145 -32.70 8.91 10.63
N ALA A 146 -31.53 9.49 10.37
CA ALA A 146 -31.08 10.74 11.01
C ALA A 146 -30.88 11.92 10.02
N GLY A 147 -31.15 11.70 8.74
CA GLY A 147 -31.11 12.70 7.68
C GLY A 147 -29.72 12.86 7.04
N ASP A 148 -29.71 13.02 5.72
CA ASP A 148 -28.49 13.03 4.89
C ASP A 148 -27.52 14.17 5.27
N GLN A 149 -28.04 15.40 5.39
CA GLN A 149 -27.27 16.62 5.69
C GLN A 149 -26.64 16.61 7.10
N ARG A 150 -27.37 16.13 8.11
CA ARG A 150 -26.91 16.13 9.51
C ARG A 150 -25.83 15.06 9.77
N THR A 151 -25.96 13.91 9.11
CA THR A 151 -25.09 12.75 9.34
C THR A 151 -23.87 12.69 8.43
N ALA A 152 -23.85 13.47 7.33
CA ALA A 152 -22.78 13.48 6.33
C ALA A 152 -21.35 13.68 6.90
N LYS A 153 -21.18 14.25 8.10
CA LYS A 153 -19.85 14.42 8.74
C LYS A 153 -19.29 13.13 9.33
N TRP A 154 -20.13 12.25 9.87
CA TRP A 154 -19.67 11.12 10.70
C TRP A 154 -20.21 9.76 10.26
N ARG A 155 -21.27 9.69 9.42
CA ARG A 155 -21.86 8.42 9.01
C ARG A 155 -20.87 7.46 8.35
N ALA A 156 -20.05 7.96 7.42
CA ALA A 156 -19.08 7.13 6.71
C ALA A 156 -17.96 6.63 7.63
N LEU A 157 -17.63 7.40 8.68
CA LEU A 157 -16.69 6.99 9.71
C LEU A 157 -17.25 5.81 10.51
N PHE A 158 -18.50 5.93 10.96
CA PHE A 158 -19.17 4.90 11.73
C PHE A 158 -19.45 3.64 10.89
N ALA A 159 -19.95 3.80 9.67
CA ALA A 159 -20.17 2.70 8.73
C ALA A 159 -18.86 1.95 8.43
N GLY A 160 -17.74 2.66 8.23
CA GLY A 160 -16.43 2.05 8.04
C GLY A 160 -15.91 1.31 9.28
N LEU A 161 -16.28 1.75 10.49
CA LEU A 161 -15.94 1.09 11.75
C LEU A 161 -16.75 -0.21 11.92
N VAL A 162 -18.06 -0.17 11.65
CA VAL A 162 -18.97 -1.32 11.74
C VAL A 162 -18.68 -2.36 10.65
N ALA A 163 -18.21 -1.93 9.48
CA ALA A 163 -17.79 -2.83 8.42
C ALA A 163 -16.45 -3.55 8.72
N GLY A 164 -15.58 -2.96 9.55
CA GLY A 164 -14.23 -3.50 9.85
C GLY A 164 -14.17 -4.96 10.32
N PRO A 165 -15.05 -5.41 11.25
CA PRO A 165 -15.12 -6.80 11.70
C PRO A 165 -15.33 -7.86 10.62
N SER A 166 -15.79 -7.49 9.41
CA SER A 166 -15.84 -8.38 8.23
C SER A 166 -14.52 -9.11 7.96
N MET A 167 -13.37 -8.55 8.39
CA MET A 167 -12.06 -9.20 8.27
C MET A 167 -12.01 -10.59 8.95
N LEU A 168 -12.86 -10.86 9.96
CA LEU A 168 -12.94 -12.17 10.60
C LEU A 168 -13.31 -13.31 9.62
N LEU A 169 -13.98 -12.99 8.50
CA LEU A 169 -14.39 -13.96 7.47
C LEU A 169 -13.20 -14.53 6.68
N THR A 170 -12.04 -13.89 6.75
CA THR A 170 -10.79 -14.42 6.18
C THR A 170 -10.29 -15.67 6.91
N GLY A 171 -10.66 -15.82 8.19
CA GLY A 171 -10.41 -17.00 9.01
C GLY A 171 -10.33 -16.69 10.51
N PRO A 172 -10.84 -17.59 11.37
CA PRO A 172 -10.83 -17.38 12.83
C PRO A 172 -9.41 -17.41 13.43
N ASN A 173 -8.51 -18.21 12.87
CA ASN A 173 -7.13 -18.37 13.34
C ASN A 173 -6.07 -17.66 12.46
N THR A 174 -6.48 -16.99 11.38
CA THR A 174 -5.55 -16.27 10.50
C THR A 174 -5.50 -14.81 10.92
N GLN A 175 -4.37 -14.42 11.54
CA GLN A 175 -4.11 -13.02 11.85
C GLN A 175 -3.56 -12.29 10.63
N HIS A 176 -4.21 -11.21 10.21
CA HIS A 176 -3.79 -10.40 9.08
C HIS A 176 -3.13 -9.09 9.53
N THR A 177 -2.27 -9.16 10.54
CA THR A 177 -1.56 -8.00 11.13
C THR A 177 -0.86 -7.14 10.08
N SER A 178 -0.13 -7.77 9.16
CA SER A 178 0.56 -7.08 8.08
C SER A 178 -0.37 -6.33 7.12
N LEU A 179 -1.59 -6.81 6.91
CA LEU A 179 -2.60 -6.13 6.10
C LEU A 179 -3.24 -4.99 6.92
N ALA A 180 -3.63 -5.26 8.17
CA ALA A 180 -4.22 -4.25 9.05
C ALA A 180 -3.29 -3.04 9.26
N VAL A 181 -2.00 -3.28 9.53
CA VAL A 181 -0.98 -2.22 9.67
C VAL A 181 -0.79 -1.47 8.35
N TYR A 182 -0.83 -2.14 7.20
CA TYR A 182 -0.75 -1.48 5.90
C TYR A 182 -1.94 -0.57 5.62
N ILE A 183 -3.15 -1.02 5.95
CA ILE A 183 -4.38 -0.24 5.80
C ILE A 183 -4.37 0.94 6.80
N LEU A 184 -3.91 0.74 8.03
CA LEU A 184 -3.71 1.82 9.01
C LEU A 184 -2.76 2.89 8.51
N MET A 185 -1.62 2.49 7.94
CA MET A 185 -0.69 3.42 7.34
C MET A 185 -1.34 4.22 6.21
N ARG A 186 -2.08 3.55 5.31
CA ARG A 186 -2.82 4.25 4.24
C ARG A 186 -3.87 5.21 4.80
N ALA A 187 -4.57 4.80 5.85
CA ALA A 187 -5.53 5.63 6.57
C ALA A 187 -4.86 6.88 7.18
N ALA A 188 -3.74 6.71 7.89
CA ALA A 188 -2.99 7.81 8.50
C ALA A 188 -2.47 8.82 7.46
N VAL A 189 -2.08 8.34 6.28
CA VAL A 189 -1.60 9.20 5.17
C VAL A 189 -2.74 10.00 4.57
N LEU A 190 -3.89 9.37 4.35
CA LEU A 190 -5.10 10.05 3.88
C LEU A 190 -5.57 11.07 4.92
N ALA A 191 -5.62 10.67 6.19
CA ALA A 191 -5.97 11.54 7.31
C ALA A 191 -5.03 12.74 7.42
N SER A 192 -3.72 12.54 7.26
CA SER A 192 -2.74 13.62 7.30
C SER A 192 -2.92 14.59 6.13
N ARG A 193 -3.22 14.11 4.92
CA ARG A 193 -3.51 14.97 3.77
C ARG A 193 -4.81 15.77 3.95
N CYS A 194 -5.83 15.16 4.54
CA CYS A 194 -7.06 15.88 4.92
C CYS A 194 -6.78 16.90 6.04
N GLY A 195 -5.98 16.52 7.03
CA GLY A 195 -5.58 17.34 8.18
C GLY A 195 -4.76 18.57 7.78
N ILE A 196 -3.89 18.45 6.77
CA ILE A 196 -3.15 19.59 6.19
C ILE A 196 -4.09 20.65 5.61
N LYS A 197 -5.22 20.24 5.01
CA LYS A 197 -6.24 21.16 4.49
C LYS A 197 -7.13 21.75 5.58
N SER A 198 -7.20 21.11 6.75
CA SER A 198 -8.02 21.56 7.87
C SER A 198 -7.35 22.71 8.64
N LYS A 199 -8.10 23.79 8.91
CA LYS A 199 -7.63 24.94 9.72
C LYS A 199 -7.18 24.52 11.13
N ARG A 200 -7.74 23.46 11.70
CA ARG A 200 -7.52 23.04 13.09
C ARG A 200 -6.33 22.06 13.24
N PHE A 201 -6.16 21.15 12.28
CA PHE A 201 -5.08 20.13 12.29
C PHE A 201 -3.88 20.50 11.42
N GLY A 202 -3.98 21.55 10.60
CA GLY A 202 -2.91 21.99 9.72
C GLY A 202 -1.59 22.23 10.46
N SER A 203 -1.63 22.81 11.66
CA SER A 203 -0.41 23.08 12.45
C SER A 203 0.32 21.82 12.91
N ILE A 204 -0.41 20.78 13.32
CA ILE A 204 0.17 19.51 13.81
C ILE A 204 0.71 18.67 12.65
N CYS A 205 0.07 18.76 11.46
CA CYS A 205 0.49 18.01 10.27
C CYS A 205 1.53 18.75 9.39
N LYS A 206 1.93 19.98 9.74
CA LYS A 206 2.98 20.76 9.03
C LYS A 206 4.32 20.03 8.88
N PRO A 207 4.84 19.28 9.87
CA PRO A 207 6.10 18.54 9.70
C PRO A 207 6.07 17.55 8.53
N LEU A 208 4.88 17.01 8.20
CA LEU A 208 4.68 16.09 7.09
C LEU A 208 4.71 16.78 5.71
N THR A 209 4.63 18.12 5.66
CA THR A 209 4.69 18.93 4.44
C THR A 209 6.09 19.44 4.10
N TRP A 210 7.12 19.09 4.89
CA TRP A 210 8.50 19.46 4.58
C TRP A 210 8.91 18.99 3.19
N LYS A 211 9.62 19.87 2.46
CA LYS A 211 10.08 19.64 1.08
C LYS A 211 10.81 18.31 0.89
N HIS A 212 11.49 17.86 1.95
CA HIS A 212 12.25 16.61 2.02
C HIS A 212 11.77 15.68 3.16
N GLY A 213 10.52 15.84 3.60
CA GLY A 213 9.93 15.01 4.66
C GLY A 213 9.88 13.53 4.28
N ASP A 214 9.76 13.21 2.99
CA ASP A 214 9.85 11.85 2.46
C ASP A 214 11.21 11.19 2.73
N LEU A 215 12.30 11.94 2.58
CA LEU A 215 13.66 11.46 2.86
C LEU A 215 13.89 11.31 4.37
N PHE A 216 13.45 12.29 5.17
CA PHE A 216 13.58 12.21 6.63
C PHE A 216 12.81 11.01 7.21
N LEU A 217 11.57 10.81 6.78
CA LEU A 217 10.76 9.64 7.15
C LEU A 217 11.45 8.34 6.75
N MET A 218 12.09 8.30 5.57
CA MET A 218 12.88 7.15 5.16
C MET A 218 14.07 6.94 6.10
N CYS A 219 14.87 7.96 6.40
CA CYS A 219 16.02 7.84 7.30
C CYS A 219 15.62 7.31 8.69
N LEU A 220 14.54 7.85 9.26
CA LEU A 220 13.99 7.40 10.53
C LEU A 220 13.54 5.92 10.45
N SER A 221 12.84 5.56 9.39
CA SER A 221 12.38 4.19 9.16
C SER A 221 13.55 3.21 8.97
N SER A 222 14.57 3.62 8.22
CA SER A 222 15.78 2.84 7.96
C SER A 222 16.54 2.55 9.26
N SER A 223 16.67 3.56 10.12
CA SER A 223 17.35 3.41 11.41
C SER A 223 16.71 2.29 12.22
N GLN A 224 15.38 2.30 12.35
CA GLN A 224 14.66 1.25 13.08
C GLN A 224 14.67 -0.11 12.37
N ILE A 225 14.41 -0.16 11.06
CA ILE A 225 14.35 -1.42 10.29
C ILE A 225 15.71 -2.12 10.26
N LEU A 226 16.78 -1.39 9.94
CA LEU A 226 18.11 -1.98 9.78
C LEU A 226 18.72 -2.33 11.14
N SER A 227 18.46 -1.55 12.18
CA SER A 227 18.84 -1.93 13.55
C SER A 227 18.12 -3.19 13.99
N SER A 228 16.82 -3.30 13.71
CA SER A 228 16.05 -4.52 13.98
C SER A 228 16.58 -5.70 13.15
N TYR A 229 16.93 -5.48 11.89
CA TYR A 229 17.52 -6.51 11.03
C TYR A 229 18.85 -7.06 11.56
N ILE A 230 19.69 -6.23 12.18
CA ILE A 230 20.96 -6.67 12.77
C ILE A 230 20.73 -7.29 14.15
N LEU A 231 19.98 -6.61 15.02
CA LEU A 231 19.89 -6.95 16.44
C LEU A 231 18.78 -7.96 16.76
N LYS A 232 17.65 -7.90 16.04
CA LYS A 232 16.47 -8.74 16.33
C LYS A 232 15.59 -8.94 15.09
N GLN A 233 16.00 -9.81 14.19
CA GLN A 233 15.24 -10.06 12.94
C GLN A 233 13.81 -10.55 13.16
N ASP A 234 13.51 -11.14 14.32
CA ASP A 234 12.20 -11.72 14.62
C ASP A 234 11.14 -10.65 14.93
N SER A 235 11.53 -9.40 15.13
CA SER A 235 10.58 -8.28 15.23
C SER A 235 10.00 -7.88 13.87
N LEU A 236 10.56 -8.38 12.77
CA LEU A 236 10.13 -8.07 11.41
C LEU A 236 9.27 -9.21 10.84
N PRO A 237 8.25 -8.90 10.00
CA PRO A 237 7.44 -9.91 9.33
C PRO A 237 8.30 -10.89 8.52
N SER A 238 7.94 -12.17 8.52
CA SER A 238 8.72 -13.24 7.88
C SER A 238 9.04 -13.01 6.39
N SER A 239 8.07 -12.50 5.63
CA SER A 239 8.26 -12.14 4.21
C SER A 239 9.26 -10.99 4.04
N TYR A 240 9.22 -10.02 4.94
CA TYR A 240 10.11 -8.88 4.93
C TYR A 240 11.52 -9.25 5.41
N LYS A 241 11.63 -10.10 6.44
CA LYS A 241 12.89 -10.72 6.87
C LYS A 241 13.57 -11.48 5.73
N SER A 242 12.81 -12.29 4.99
CA SER A 242 13.34 -13.00 3.80
C SER A 242 13.83 -12.04 2.72
N PHE A 243 13.08 -10.96 2.46
CA PHE A 243 13.51 -9.91 1.53
C PHE A 243 14.81 -9.23 1.98
N LEU A 244 14.91 -8.86 3.26
CA LEU A 244 16.10 -8.21 3.82
C LEU A 244 17.32 -9.14 3.81
N ASN A 245 17.17 -10.42 4.16
CA ASN A 245 18.25 -11.40 4.06
C ASN A 245 18.76 -11.54 2.62
N LYS A 246 17.83 -11.59 1.64
CA LYS A 246 18.19 -11.67 0.22
C LYS A 246 18.93 -10.43 -0.27
N GLN A 247 18.45 -9.24 0.06
CA GLN A 247 19.05 -7.98 -0.42
C GLN A 247 20.31 -7.58 0.36
N GLY A 248 20.30 -7.84 1.67
CA GLY A 248 21.41 -7.64 2.60
C GLY A 248 22.62 -8.50 2.26
N GLY A 249 22.41 -9.67 1.62
CA GLY A 249 23.47 -10.44 0.96
C GLY A 249 24.59 -10.90 1.90
N LYS A 250 24.28 -11.06 3.19
CA LYS A 250 25.17 -11.59 4.22
C LYS A 250 24.61 -12.90 4.74
N ASP A 251 25.51 -13.80 5.11
CA ASP A 251 25.13 -15.01 5.82
C ASP A 251 24.59 -14.68 7.21
N LEU A 252 23.67 -15.52 7.73
CA LEU A 252 23.08 -15.31 9.05
C LEU A 252 24.13 -15.36 10.16
N SER A 253 25.20 -16.15 9.99
CA SER A 253 26.31 -16.22 10.95
C SER A 253 27.05 -14.87 11.09
N ILE A 254 27.25 -14.15 9.98
CA ILE A 254 27.86 -12.81 9.96
C ILE A 254 26.99 -11.84 10.73
N ILE A 255 25.68 -11.83 10.48
CA ILE A 255 24.73 -10.93 11.15
C ILE A 255 24.70 -11.21 12.66
N GLN A 256 24.69 -12.49 13.04
CA GLN A 256 24.74 -12.90 14.43
C GLN A 256 26.07 -12.48 15.10
N GLY A 257 27.20 -12.59 14.41
CA GLY A 257 28.49 -12.10 14.91
C GLY A 257 28.49 -10.59 15.16
N VAL A 258 27.91 -9.80 14.26
CA VAL A 258 27.76 -8.34 14.46
C VAL A 258 26.84 -8.04 15.64
N LYS A 259 25.76 -8.80 15.80
CA LYS A 259 24.82 -8.67 16.92
C LYS A 259 25.48 -8.99 18.27
N ASP A 260 26.31 -10.03 18.34
CA ASP A 260 26.99 -10.43 19.57
C ASP A 260 27.89 -9.29 20.07
N ILE A 261 28.69 -8.69 19.18
CA ILE A 261 29.53 -7.51 19.50
C ILE A 261 28.66 -6.33 19.93
N ALA A 262 27.66 -5.97 19.11
CA ALA A 262 26.81 -4.82 19.39
C ALA A 262 26.07 -4.92 20.74
N SER A 263 25.78 -6.16 21.18
CA SER A 263 25.11 -6.45 22.45
C SER A 263 26.08 -6.69 23.61
N ALA A 264 27.39 -6.50 23.41
CA ALA A 264 28.45 -6.81 24.37
C ALA A 264 28.38 -8.26 24.92
N LYS A 265 27.97 -9.22 24.07
CA LYS A 265 27.94 -10.64 24.40
C LYS A 265 29.19 -11.34 23.88
N PRO A 266 29.70 -12.37 24.57
CA PRO A 266 30.79 -13.18 24.04
C PRO A 266 30.33 -13.85 22.74
N PHE A 267 31.23 -13.93 21.77
CA PHE A 267 30.90 -14.54 20.49
C PHE A 267 30.55 -16.02 20.63
N THR A 268 29.39 -16.42 20.12
CA THR A 268 29.01 -17.83 20.10
C THR A 268 29.35 -18.52 18.77
N ASN A 269 29.55 -17.75 17.68
CA ASN A 269 29.51 -18.26 16.31
C ASN A 269 30.74 -17.94 15.43
N LEU A 270 31.90 -17.57 16.00
CA LEU A 270 33.09 -17.22 15.21
C LEU A 270 33.51 -18.32 14.22
N ARG A 271 33.52 -19.59 14.68
CA ARG A 271 33.86 -20.74 13.82
C ARG A 271 32.93 -20.91 12.63
N ALA A 272 31.65 -20.56 12.79
CA ALA A 272 30.68 -20.62 11.69
C ALA A 272 30.97 -19.55 10.63
N ILE A 273 31.38 -18.35 11.07
CA ILE A 273 31.77 -17.25 10.18
C ILE A 273 33.05 -17.61 9.42
N GLU A 274 34.07 -18.15 10.11
CA GLU A 274 35.31 -18.62 9.47
C GLU A 274 35.03 -19.72 8.44
N LYS A 275 34.18 -20.70 8.78
CA LYS A 275 33.74 -21.75 7.85
C LYS A 275 33.02 -21.18 6.63
N TYR A 276 32.18 -20.17 6.82
CA TYR A 276 31.50 -19.49 5.72
C TYR A 276 32.51 -18.83 4.78
N TYR A 277 33.44 -18.03 5.30
CA TYR A 277 34.46 -17.39 4.45
C TYR A 277 35.34 -18.41 3.73
N LYS A 278 35.71 -19.51 4.39
CA LYS A 278 36.44 -20.62 3.77
C LYS A 278 35.66 -21.25 2.60
N SER A 279 34.34 -21.40 2.72
CA SER A 279 33.48 -21.90 1.64
C SER A 279 33.41 -20.96 0.42
N VAL A 280 33.66 -19.67 0.63
CA VAL A 280 33.72 -18.62 -0.41
C VAL A 280 35.16 -18.44 -0.92
N GLY A 281 36.12 -19.24 -0.45
CA GLY A 281 37.52 -19.21 -0.89
C GLY A 281 38.38 -18.16 -0.18
N VAL A 282 37.91 -17.60 0.94
CA VAL A 282 38.66 -16.62 1.75
C VAL A 282 39.01 -17.26 3.08
N ASP A 283 40.30 -17.55 3.30
CA ASP A 283 40.75 -18.02 4.61
C ASP A 283 40.96 -16.83 5.55
N ILE A 284 40.19 -16.76 6.64
CA ILE A 284 40.29 -15.71 7.66
C ILE A 284 40.34 -16.34 9.05
N LYS A 285 41.11 -15.72 9.94
CA LYS A 285 41.12 -16.03 11.37
C LYS A 285 40.60 -14.81 12.12
N LEU A 286 39.50 -14.97 12.85
CA LEU A 286 38.85 -13.87 13.56
C LEU A 286 39.37 -13.78 14.99
N ASP A 287 39.63 -12.54 15.45
CA ASP A 287 40.03 -12.27 16.83
C ASP A 287 38.80 -12.26 17.75
N PRO A 288 38.74 -13.11 18.79
CA PRO A 288 37.66 -13.11 19.78
C PRO A 288 37.52 -11.81 20.59
N ASN A 289 38.54 -10.94 20.61
CA ASN A 289 38.54 -9.68 21.35
C ASN A 289 38.31 -8.45 20.46
N MET A 290 37.90 -8.64 19.19
CA MET A 290 37.68 -7.53 18.27
C MET A 290 36.53 -6.61 18.73
N LYS A 291 36.80 -5.31 18.81
CA LYS A 291 35.81 -4.27 19.14
C LYS A 291 35.03 -3.76 17.91
N VAL A 292 35.61 -3.91 16.72
CA VAL A 292 35.09 -3.41 15.45
C VAL A 292 34.82 -4.59 14.51
N PRO A 293 33.57 -4.80 14.04
CA PRO A 293 33.19 -5.99 13.26
C PRO A 293 33.61 -5.95 11.78
N CYS A 294 34.55 -5.11 11.37
CA CYS A 294 34.96 -4.95 9.97
C CYS A 294 35.43 -6.29 9.36
N SER A 295 36.26 -7.05 10.08
CA SER A 295 36.75 -8.37 9.66
C SER A 295 35.62 -9.40 9.52
N ILE A 296 34.54 -9.27 10.31
CA ILE A 296 33.34 -10.12 10.18
C ILE A 296 32.52 -9.74 8.95
N ILE A 297 32.43 -8.44 8.64
CA ILE A 297 31.56 -7.94 7.58
C ILE A 297 32.19 -8.16 6.20
N HIS A 298 33.49 -7.89 6.04
CA HIS A 298 34.15 -7.89 4.73
C HIS A 298 35.43 -8.74 4.66
N GLY A 299 35.72 -9.56 5.68
CA GLY A 299 36.87 -10.45 5.68
C GLY A 299 38.18 -9.67 5.48
N LYS A 300 38.96 -10.06 4.48
CA LYS A 300 40.25 -9.43 4.11
C LYS A 300 40.12 -8.21 3.20
N GLU A 301 38.93 -7.89 2.70
CA GLU A 301 38.77 -6.74 1.80
C GLU A 301 38.85 -5.41 2.57
N SER A 302 39.26 -4.33 1.90
CA SER A 302 39.09 -2.99 2.45
C SER A 302 37.62 -2.57 2.41
N CYS A 303 37.19 -1.68 3.32
CA CYS A 303 35.79 -1.24 3.39
C CYS A 303 35.28 -0.64 2.06
N THR A 304 36.14 0.10 1.35
CA THR A 304 35.81 0.72 0.05
C THR A 304 35.69 -0.30 -1.06
N LYS A 305 36.63 -1.25 -1.14
CA LYS A 305 36.56 -2.35 -2.11
C LYS A 305 35.31 -3.19 -1.88
N HIS A 306 35.01 -3.51 -0.62
CA HIS A 306 33.82 -4.24 -0.25
C HIS A 306 32.52 -3.49 -0.62
N ALA A 307 32.47 -2.17 -0.36
CA ALA A 307 31.30 -1.36 -0.73
C ALA A 307 31.05 -1.41 -2.25
N LEU A 308 32.10 -1.32 -3.07
CA LEU A 308 31.96 -1.38 -4.52
C LEU A 308 31.56 -2.77 -5.03
N THR A 309 32.20 -3.84 -4.54
CA THR A 309 31.86 -5.22 -4.93
C THR A 309 30.44 -5.56 -4.50
N PHE A 310 30.06 -5.19 -3.28
CA PHE A 310 28.71 -5.38 -2.75
C PHE A 310 27.67 -4.58 -3.54
N PHE A 311 27.96 -3.35 -3.94
CA PHE A 311 27.06 -2.54 -4.76
C PHE A 311 26.71 -3.21 -6.08
N LEU A 312 27.71 -3.74 -6.80
CA LEU A 312 27.49 -4.44 -8.07
C LEU A 312 26.66 -5.72 -7.87
N GLN A 313 26.95 -6.48 -6.81
CA GLN A 313 26.18 -7.67 -6.46
C GLN A 313 24.74 -7.32 -6.06
N ALA A 314 24.55 -6.28 -5.26
CA ALA A 314 23.24 -5.80 -4.83
C ALA A 314 22.41 -5.31 -6.01
N TYR A 315 23.02 -4.62 -6.98
CA TYR A 315 22.34 -4.21 -8.20
C TYR A 315 21.84 -5.42 -9.01
N LYS A 316 22.69 -6.45 -9.18
CA LYS A 316 22.29 -7.71 -9.84
C LYS A 316 21.14 -8.43 -9.10
N ARG A 317 21.14 -8.41 -7.76
CA ARG A 317 20.05 -8.97 -6.93
C ARG A 317 18.77 -8.15 -6.96
N ALA A 318 18.85 -6.84 -7.19
CA ALA A 318 17.70 -5.93 -7.24
C ALA A 318 16.92 -6.02 -8.56
N LEU A 319 17.59 -6.24 -9.69
CA LEU A 319 16.98 -6.35 -11.02
C LEU A 319 15.77 -7.31 -11.09
N PRO A 320 15.87 -8.60 -10.69
CA PRO A 320 14.75 -9.54 -10.80
C PRO A 320 13.56 -9.19 -9.90
N VAL A 321 13.72 -8.29 -8.93
CA VAL A 321 12.61 -7.80 -8.10
C VAL A 321 11.82 -6.72 -8.83
N TYR A 322 12.50 -5.78 -9.50
CA TYR A 322 11.83 -4.65 -10.13
C TYR A 322 11.40 -4.90 -11.57
N VAL A 323 12.08 -5.77 -12.32
CA VAL A 323 11.71 -6.10 -13.70
C VAL A 323 10.23 -6.53 -13.79
N PRO A 324 9.71 -7.49 -12.99
CA PRO A 324 8.31 -7.87 -13.06
C PRO A 324 7.36 -6.72 -12.68
N VAL A 325 7.74 -5.90 -11.70
CA VAL A 325 6.90 -4.78 -11.20
C VAL A 325 6.68 -3.71 -12.26
N TYR A 326 7.67 -3.44 -13.10
CA TYR A 326 7.54 -2.47 -14.20
C TYR A 326 7.01 -3.11 -15.49
N LEU A 327 7.40 -4.35 -15.76
CA LEU A 327 7.05 -5.04 -17.00
C LEU A 327 5.60 -5.54 -17.01
N ILE A 328 5.10 -6.11 -15.91
CA ILE A 328 3.75 -6.68 -15.85
C ILE A 328 2.67 -5.60 -16.10
N PRO A 329 2.68 -4.43 -15.43
CA PRO A 329 1.70 -3.38 -15.72
C PRO A 329 1.80 -2.86 -17.14
N ALA A 330 3.02 -2.75 -17.70
CA ALA A 330 3.21 -2.36 -19.09
C ALA A 330 2.55 -3.36 -20.06
N LEU A 331 2.76 -4.67 -19.83
CA LEU A 331 2.18 -5.73 -20.66
C LEU A 331 0.65 -5.83 -20.53
N ILE A 332 0.08 -5.63 -19.34
CA ILE A 332 -1.36 -5.76 -19.11
C ILE A 332 -2.12 -4.54 -19.63
N VAL A 333 -1.64 -3.33 -19.28
CA VAL A 333 -2.40 -2.09 -19.50
C VAL A 333 -2.13 -1.50 -20.88
N HIS A 334 -0.91 -1.59 -21.37
CA HIS A 334 -0.49 -0.94 -22.62
C HIS A 334 -0.28 -1.92 -23.77
N ARG A 335 -0.93 -3.10 -23.75
CA ARG A 335 -0.74 -4.14 -24.78
C ARG A 335 -0.92 -3.63 -26.22
N GLN A 336 -1.87 -2.71 -26.44
CA GLN A 336 -2.17 -2.15 -27.76
C GLN A 336 -1.15 -1.07 -28.17
N ASP A 337 -0.63 -0.30 -27.20
CA ASP A 337 0.38 0.74 -27.44
C ASP A 337 1.79 0.15 -27.59
N LEU A 338 2.07 -0.97 -26.91
CA LEU A 338 3.33 -1.69 -27.03
C LEU A 338 3.56 -2.24 -28.44
N LEU A 339 2.50 -2.66 -29.11
CA LEU A 339 2.55 -3.12 -30.51
C LEU A 339 2.76 -1.98 -31.51
N LYS A 340 2.45 -0.72 -31.15
CA LYS A 340 2.55 0.45 -32.04
C LYS A 340 3.76 1.36 -31.75
N LYS A 341 4.21 1.47 -30.49
CA LYS A 341 5.35 2.29 -30.03
C LYS A 341 6.21 1.53 -29.02
N GLN A 342 6.78 0.42 -29.45
CA GLN A 342 7.53 -0.54 -28.62
C GLN A 342 8.70 0.09 -27.85
N TYR A 343 9.51 0.94 -28.50
CA TYR A 343 10.76 1.44 -27.92
C TYR A 343 10.60 2.52 -26.84
N SER A 344 9.60 3.41 -26.93
CA SER A 344 9.43 4.52 -25.98
C SER A 344 8.87 4.05 -24.62
N ILE A 345 7.91 3.12 -24.64
CA ILE A 345 7.28 2.60 -23.42
C ILE A 345 8.23 1.63 -22.71
N LEU A 346 8.88 0.73 -23.47
CA LEU A 346 9.85 -0.20 -22.91
C LEU A 346 11.09 0.54 -22.36
N GLY A 347 11.57 1.58 -23.06
CA GLY A 347 12.65 2.43 -22.57
C GLY A 347 12.31 3.15 -21.25
N LYS A 348 11.09 3.69 -21.11
CA LYS A 348 10.61 4.28 -19.84
C LYS A 348 10.51 3.26 -18.70
N GLY A 349 10.08 2.02 -19.02
CA GLY A 349 10.03 0.91 -18.08
C GLY A 349 11.41 0.43 -17.63
N LEU A 350 12.35 0.32 -18.57
CA LEU A 350 13.73 -0.06 -18.31
C LEU A 350 14.46 1.02 -17.49
N LEU A 351 14.29 2.29 -17.84
CA LEU A 351 14.83 3.41 -17.05
C LEU A 351 14.24 3.44 -15.64
N GLY A 352 12.94 3.14 -15.49
CA GLY A 352 12.30 2.96 -14.19
C GLY A 352 12.94 1.83 -13.39
N THR A 353 13.12 0.66 -14.02
CA THR A 353 13.74 -0.52 -13.41
C THR A 353 15.18 -0.26 -12.99
N ALA A 354 15.99 0.38 -13.85
CA ALA A 354 17.37 0.74 -13.57
C ALA A 354 17.47 1.73 -12.41
N ARG A 355 16.68 2.80 -12.43
CA ARG A 355 16.61 3.79 -11.34
C ARG A 355 16.23 3.15 -10.00
N SER A 356 15.25 2.26 -9.98
CA SER A 356 14.81 1.60 -8.76
C SER A 356 15.78 0.54 -8.25
N SER A 357 16.44 -0.17 -9.18
CA SER A 357 17.51 -1.11 -8.82
C SER A 357 18.72 -0.37 -8.26
N LEU A 358 19.04 0.80 -8.82
CA LEU A 358 20.08 1.70 -8.33
C LEU A 358 19.75 2.24 -6.93
N PHE A 359 18.51 2.66 -6.70
CA PHE A 359 18.03 3.05 -5.38
C PHE A 359 18.26 1.91 -4.36
N LEU A 360 17.79 0.70 -4.66
CA LEU A 360 17.86 -0.42 -3.71
C LEU A 360 19.31 -0.87 -3.47
N SER A 361 20.15 -0.91 -4.51
CA SER A 361 21.57 -1.27 -4.35
C SER A 361 22.32 -0.21 -3.54
N THR A 362 22.08 1.08 -3.79
CA THR A 362 22.67 2.19 -3.01
C THR A 362 22.21 2.12 -1.56
N TYR A 363 20.92 1.86 -1.32
CA TYR A 363 20.37 1.70 0.03
C TYR A 363 21.08 0.59 0.81
N CYS A 364 21.21 -0.61 0.24
CA CYS A 364 21.86 -1.73 0.91
C CYS A 364 23.39 -1.55 1.05
N THR A 365 24.03 -0.89 0.08
CA THR A 365 25.48 -0.65 0.14
C THR A 365 25.79 0.40 1.19
N SER A 366 25.03 1.50 1.19
CA SER A 366 25.21 2.59 2.15
C SER A 366 24.96 2.12 3.58
N SER A 367 24.06 1.16 3.83
CA SER A 367 23.90 0.60 5.18
C SER A 367 25.15 -0.08 5.72
N TRP A 368 25.85 -0.84 4.89
CA TRP A 368 27.12 -1.46 5.29
C TRP A 368 28.27 -0.45 5.34
N ALA A 369 28.29 0.52 4.41
CA ALA A 369 29.32 1.56 4.38
C ALA A 369 29.25 2.48 5.61
N TRP A 370 28.06 2.97 5.97
CA TRP A 370 27.88 3.84 7.13
C TRP A 370 28.13 3.12 8.45
N THR A 371 27.73 1.86 8.58
CA THR A 371 28.03 1.05 9.78
C THR A 371 29.52 0.83 9.95
N CYS A 372 30.24 0.41 8.89
CA CYS A 372 31.69 0.29 8.93
C CYS A 372 32.38 1.63 9.25
N LEU A 373 31.93 2.73 8.65
CA LEU A 373 32.50 4.06 8.90
C LEU A 373 32.34 4.47 10.37
N LEU A 374 31.14 4.35 10.94
CA LEU A 374 30.90 4.75 12.32
C LEU A 374 31.57 3.82 13.33
N PHE A 375 31.60 2.51 13.10
CA PHE A 375 32.34 1.60 13.98
C PHE A 375 33.84 1.90 14.00
N ARG A 376 34.39 2.40 12.89
CA ARG A 376 35.79 2.83 12.82
C ARG A 376 36.03 4.16 13.52
N ILE A 377 35.13 5.13 13.36
CA ILE A 377 35.24 6.45 14.00
C ILE A 377 35.12 6.35 15.52
N PHE A 378 34.19 5.54 16.02
CA PHE A 378 33.95 5.38 17.45
C PHE A 378 34.73 4.20 18.08
N GLU A 379 35.50 3.46 17.27
CA GLU A 379 36.27 2.26 17.65
C GLU A 379 35.48 1.21 18.45
N THR A 380 34.15 1.24 18.32
CA THR A 380 33.21 0.45 19.12
C THR A 380 32.01 0.08 18.27
N CYS A 381 31.42 -1.07 18.59
CA CYS A 381 30.15 -1.49 18.03
C CYS A 381 29.16 -1.61 19.19
N SER A 382 28.15 -0.76 19.19
CA SER A 382 27.09 -0.74 20.20
C SER A 382 25.74 -0.50 19.54
N ILE A 383 24.66 -0.86 20.24
CA ILE A 383 23.28 -0.71 19.75
C ILE A 383 22.98 0.73 19.28
N PRO A 384 23.32 1.80 20.03
CA PRO A 384 23.09 3.18 19.58
C PRO A 384 23.88 3.53 18.31
N ILE A 385 25.12 3.06 18.18
CA ILE A 385 25.95 3.34 17.00
C ILE A 385 25.35 2.66 15.76
N VAL A 386 24.82 1.43 15.89
CA VAL A 386 24.09 0.76 14.80
C VAL A 386 22.89 1.60 14.35
N ALA A 387 22.12 2.15 15.29
CA ALA A 387 20.95 2.97 14.98
C ALA A 387 21.32 4.30 14.29
N ILE A 388 22.38 4.97 14.75
CA ILE A 388 22.87 6.21 14.14
C ILE A 388 23.45 5.94 12.75
N ALA A 389 24.23 4.87 12.58
CA ALA A 389 24.84 4.50 11.32
C ALA A 389 23.83 4.11 10.23
N THR A 390 22.71 3.53 10.64
CA THR A 390 21.67 3.11 9.69
C THR A 390 20.72 4.25 9.31
N PHE A 391 20.72 5.38 10.02
CA PHE A 391 19.91 6.56 9.71
C PHE A 391 20.21 7.18 8.32
N PRO A 392 21.46 7.57 7.96
CA PRO A 392 21.75 8.25 6.68
C PRO A 392 21.51 7.38 5.44
N THR A 393 21.31 6.07 5.60
CA THR A 393 20.99 5.14 4.50
C THR A 393 19.69 5.51 3.78
N GLY A 394 18.74 6.14 4.49
CA GLY A 394 17.48 6.60 3.92
C GLY A 394 17.64 7.68 2.84
N LEU A 395 18.77 8.39 2.81
CA LEU A 395 19.08 9.39 1.79
C LEU A 395 19.17 8.79 0.39
N ALA A 396 19.47 7.49 0.27
CA ALA A 396 19.44 6.77 -1.01
C ALA A 396 18.09 6.91 -1.73
N LEU A 397 16.99 7.15 -0.99
CA LEU A 397 15.66 7.39 -1.56
C LEU A 397 15.60 8.60 -2.51
N ALA A 398 16.56 9.53 -2.43
CA ALA A 398 16.70 10.62 -3.39
C ALA A 398 16.89 10.10 -4.84
N ILE A 399 17.42 8.89 -5.02
CA ILE A 399 17.56 8.25 -6.33
C ILE A 399 16.20 7.89 -6.93
N GLU A 400 15.14 7.76 -6.15
CA GLU A 400 13.83 7.32 -6.62
C GLU A 400 12.93 8.49 -7.06
N LYS A 401 11.93 8.26 -7.91
CA LYS A 401 11.05 9.33 -8.44
C LYS A 401 10.22 9.97 -7.31
N LYS A 402 10.07 11.29 -7.29
CA LYS A 402 9.37 12.05 -6.22
C LYS A 402 7.97 11.48 -5.89
N SER A 403 7.21 11.07 -6.90
CA SER A 403 5.87 10.47 -6.71
C SER A 403 5.89 9.13 -5.95
N ARG A 404 6.99 8.38 -6.04
CA ARG A 404 7.18 7.07 -5.40
C ARG A 404 7.86 7.16 -4.05
N ARG A 405 8.72 8.17 -3.83
CA ARG A 405 9.47 8.35 -2.57
C ARG A 405 8.57 8.30 -1.35
N ILE A 406 7.50 9.12 -1.35
CA ILE A 406 6.57 9.16 -0.23
C ILE A 406 5.88 7.81 0.00
N GLU A 407 5.57 7.05 -1.05
CA GLU A 407 4.93 5.73 -0.87
C GLU A 407 5.87 4.70 -0.28
N ILE A 408 7.14 4.72 -0.69
CA ILE A 408 8.17 3.84 -0.14
C ILE A 408 8.47 4.21 1.30
N SER A 409 8.68 5.50 1.60
CA SER A 409 9.01 5.95 2.95
C SER A 409 7.88 5.63 3.94
N LEU A 410 6.62 5.83 3.53
CA LEU A 410 5.47 5.43 4.34
C LEU A 410 5.42 3.92 4.55
N TYR A 411 5.60 3.12 3.49
CA TYR A 411 5.65 1.66 3.61
C TYR A 411 6.72 1.20 4.59
N CYS A 412 7.92 1.77 4.50
CA CYS A 412 9.01 1.50 5.44
C CYS A 412 8.65 1.98 6.85
N LEU A 413 8.02 3.13 7.01
CA LEU A 413 7.59 3.65 8.31
C LEU A 413 6.63 2.69 9.02
N ALA A 414 5.66 2.13 8.29
CA ALA A 414 4.75 1.14 8.87
C ALA A 414 5.48 -0.10 9.40
N ARG A 415 6.48 -0.60 8.66
CA ARG A 415 7.32 -1.73 9.09
C ARG A 415 8.25 -1.37 10.24
N ALA A 416 8.76 -0.14 10.25
CA ALA A 416 9.56 0.39 11.35
C ALA A 416 8.73 0.45 12.64
N ILE A 417 7.51 0.98 12.57
CA ILE A 417 6.59 1.06 13.71
C ILE A 417 6.22 -0.32 14.25
N GLU A 418 5.86 -1.27 13.37
CA GLU A 418 5.57 -2.67 13.74
C GLU A 418 6.76 -3.31 14.47
N SER A 419 7.97 -3.14 13.92
CA SER A 419 9.20 -3.62 14.55
C SER A 419 9.47 -2.96 15.90
N PHE A 420 9.27 -1.64 15.99
CA PHE A 420 9.48 -0.85 17.20
C PHE A 420 8.57 -1.30 18.34
N PHE A 421 7.27 -1.46 18.07
CA PHE A 421 6.32 -1.97 19.07
C PHE A 421 6.63 -3.39 19.51
N THR A 422 7.08 -4.25 18.60
CA THR A 422 7.50 -5.61 18.94
C THR A 422 8.74 -5.58 19.85
N CYS A 423 9.75 -4.80 19.50
CA CYS A 423 10.94 -4.60 20.34
C CYS A 423 10.61 -4.01 21.72
N MET A 424 9.71 -3.03 21.81
CA MET A 424 9.26 -2.45 23.09
C MET A 424 8.48 -3.44 23.95
N THR A 425 7.67 -4.28 23.31
CA THR A 425 6.91 -5.35 23.98
C THR A 425 7.87 -6.38 24.57
N ASP A 426 8.85 -6.81 23.79
CA ASP A 426 9.83 -7.80 24.25
C ASP A 426 10.79 -7.25 25.31
N ALA A 427 11.04 -5.94 25.30
CA ALA A 427 11.79 -5.25 26.34
C ALA A 427 10.96 -5.04 27.63
N GLY A 428 9.67 -5.39 27.64
CA GLY A 428 8.79 -5.30 28.80
C GLY A 428 8.18 -3.90 29.04
N TYR A 429 8.45 -2.92 28.19
CA TYR A 429 7.90 -1.56 28.32
C TYR A 429 6.41 -1.50 28.00
N ILE A 430 5.93 -2.35 27.08
CA ILE A 430 4.53 -2.41 26.68
C ILE A 430 4.03 -3.82 26.95
N ARG A 431 3.04 -3.96 27.83
CA ARG A 431 2.32 -5.22 27.98
C ARG A 431 1.21 -5.27 26.94
N PRO A 432 1.21 -6.25 26.03
CA PRO A 432 0.11 -6.40 25.09
C PRO A 432 -1.15 -6.68 25.91
N PRO A 433 -2.25 -5.94 25.71
CA PRO A 433 -3.47 -6.18 26.43
C PRO A 433 -3.97 -7.58 26.11
N LYS A 434 -3.98 -8.47 27.12
CA LYS A 434 -4.48 -9.86 27.01
C LYS A 434 -5.93 -9.94 26.49
N ILE A 435 -6.67 -8.83 26.60
CA ILE A 435 -8.08 -8.71 26.19
C ILE A 435 -8.25 -8.70 24.65
N LEU A 436 -7.26 -8.25 23.88
CA LEU A 436 -7.38 -8.11 22.41
C LEU A 436 -6.75 -9.30 21.68
N ARG A 437 -7.37 -10.49 21.78
CA ARG A 437 -6.97 -11.69 20.99
C ARG A 437 -6.91 -11.43 19.47
N ARG A 438 -7.61 -10.40 18.97
CA ARG A 438 -7.69 -9.99 17.56
C ARG A 438 -7.44 -8.49 17.38
N ALA A 439 -6.31 -8.00 17.85
CA ALA A 439 -5.90 -6.60 17.65
C ALA A 439 -5.83 -6.20 16.17
N ASP A 440 -5.58 -7.16 15.27
CA ASP A 440 -5.62 -6.96 13.82
C ASP A 440 -6.98 -6.43 13.34
N VAL A 441 -8.08 -6.94 13.89
CA VAL A 441 -9.44 -6.53 13.54
C VAL A 441 -9.76 -5.12 14.03
N VAL A 442 -9.34 -4.79 15.26
CA VAL A 442 -9.54 -3.43 15.81
C VAL A 442 -8.76 -2.41 14.98
N VAL A 443 -7.49 -2.69 14.70
CA VAL A 443 -6.65 -1.83 13.85
C VAL A 443 -7.27 -1.68 12.47
N PHE A 444 -7.70 -2.77 11.84
CA PHE A 444 -8.34 -2.73 10.53
C PHE A 444 -9.62 -1.87 10.56
N SER A 445 -10.47 -2.04 11.58
CA SER A 445 -11.75 -1.31 11.71
C SER A 445 -11.56 0.20 11.89
N VAL A 446 -10.61 0.60 12.74
CA VAL A 446 -10.25 2.03 12.89
C VAL A 446 -9.69 2.58 11.58
N SER A 447 -8.88 1.79 10.88
CA SER A 447 -8.28 2.21 9.62
C SER A 447 -9.32 2.41 8.51
N THR A 448 -10.27 1.48 8.38
CA THR A 448 -11.34 1.57 7.39
C THR A 448 -12.31 2.71 7.71
N ALA A 449 -12.58 2.95 9.00
CA ALA A 449 -13.35 4.12 9.44
C ALA A 449 -12.73 5.44 8.96
N ILE A 450 -11.41 5.60 9.15
CA ILE A 450 -10.68 6.79 8.70
C ILE A 450 -10.68 6.89 7.17
N ILE A 451 -10.42 5.80 6.45
CA ILE A 451 -10.41 5.79 4.98
C ILE A 451 -11.77 6.19 4.42
N MET A 452 -12.85 5.60 4.94
CA MET A 452 -14.21 5.88 4.47
C MET A 452 -14.67 7.28 4.85
N HIS A 453 -14.24 7.79 6.00
CA HIS A 453 -14.43 9.19 6.34
C HIS A 453 -13.73 10.12 5.34
N CYS A 454 -12.44 9.89 5.06
CA CYS A 454 -11.72 10.67 4.05
C CYS A 454 -12.37 10.55 2.66
N TYR A 455 -12.87 9.36 2.30
CA TYR A 455 -13.57 9.13 1.04
C TYR A 455 -14.86 9.97 0.92
N ALA A 456 -15.63 10.08 2.00
CA ALA A 456 -16.86 10.88 2.01
C ALA A 456 -16.57 12.40 2.10
N GLN A 457 -15.55 12.82 2.84
CA GLN A 457 -15.28 14.25 3.07
C GLN A 457 -14.41 14.90 1.97
N GLU A 458 -13.33 14.24 1.56
CA GLU A 458 -12.20 14.86 0.84
C GLU A 458 -11.72 13.96 -0.30
N ARG A 459 -12.59 13.72 -1.29
CA ARG A 459 -12.36 12.80 -2.42
C ARG A 459 -11.11 13.12 -3.24
N GLU A 460 -10.77 14.39 -3.35
CA GLU A 460 -9.60 14.90 -4.08
C GLU A 460 -8.25 14.46 -3.48
N VAL A 461 -8.24 13.93 -2.26
CA VAL A 461 -7.04 13.42 -1.59
C VAL A 461 -6.64 12.03 -2.13
N PHE A 462 -7.58 11.30 -2.71
CA PHE A 462 -7.34 9.99 -3.31
C PHE A 462 -6.71 10.12 -4.70
N ARG A 463 -5.83 9.19 -5.05
CA ARG A 463 -5.41 9.08 -6.47
C ARG A 463 -6.59 8.55 -7.28
N SER A 464 -6.75 9.07 -8.50
CA SER A 464 -7.85 8.72 -9.42
C SER A 464 -8.14 7.22 -9.50
N LYS A 465 -7.10 6.38 -9.60
CA LYS A 465 -7.29 4.91 -9.68
C LYS A 465 -7.97 4.31 -8.46
N TYR A 466 -7.63 4.74 -7.25
CA TYR A 466 -8.26 4.23 -6.02
C TYR A 466 -9.66 4.79 -5.87
N LEU A 467 -9.83 6.08 -6.18
CA LEU A 467 -11.13 6.74 -6.14
C LEU A 467 -12.12 6.06 -7.08
N ASN A 468 -11.72 5.76 -8.32
CA ASN A 468 -12.57 5.08 -9.30
C ASN A 468 -13.03 3.69 -8.83
N VAL A 469 -12.17 2.95 -8.13
CA VAL A 469 -12.55 1.64 -7.57
C VAL A 469 -13.56 1.81 -6.44
N LEU A 470 -13.34 2.76 -5.52
CA LEU A 470 -14.28 3.04 -4.43
C LEU A 470 -15.62 3.54 -4.96
N ASP A 471 -15.61 4.46 -5.93
CA ASP A 471 -16.81 4.97 -6.59
C ASP A 471 -17.57 3.86 -7.33
N TRP A 472 -16.84 2.94 -7.98
CA TRP A 472 -17.47 1.81 -8.65
C TRP A 472 -18.13 0.85 -7.65
N VAL A 473 -17.50 0.57 -6.51
CA VAL A 473 -18.01 -0.36 -5.48
C VAL A 473 -19.13 0.27 -4.65
N CYS A 474 -18.85 1.40 -4.01
CA CYS A 474 -19.71 2.02 -3.00
C CYS A 474 -20.73 3.00 -3.60
N GLY A 475 -20.53 3.43 -4.86
CA GLY A 475 -21.30 4.52 -5.45
C GLY A 475 -20.76 5.89 -5.03
N VAL A 476 -20.98 6.89 -5.87
CA VAL A 476 -20.52 8.26 -5.62
C VAL A 476 -21.36 8.88 -4.50
N PRO A 477 -20.75 9.31 -3.37
CA PRO A 477 -21.49 10.03 -2.33
C PRO A 477 -21.98 11.38 -2.86
N PRO A 478 -23.14 11.88 -2.37
CA PRO A 478 -23.69 13.16 -2.83
C PRO A 478 -22.69 14.30 -2.59
N PRO A 479 -22.55 15.24 -3.55
CA PRO A 479 -21.65 16.37 -3.39
C PRO A 479 -22.10 17.25 -2.23
N ARG A 480 -21.14 17.75 -1.45
CA ARG A 480 -21.44 18.78 -0.46
C ARG A 480 -21.68 20.12 -1.14
N GLU A 481 -22.77 20.77 -0.73
CA GLU A 481 -22.85 22.23 -0.81
C GLU A 481 -21.81 22.80 0.15
N LYS A 482 -20.85 23.55 -0.39
CA LYS A 482 -19.86 24.28 0.41
C LYS A 482 -20.61 25.39 1.13
N THR A 483 -20.75 25.28 2.44
CA THR A 483 -21.18 26.36 3.33
C THR A 483 -19.98 27.16 3.80
#